data_AF-A0A3R6Y9S0-F1
#
_entry.id   AF-A0A3R6Y9S0-F1
#
_cell.length_a   1.000
_cell.length_b   1.000
_cell.length_c   1.000
_cell.angle_alpha   90.00
_cell.angle_beta   90.00
_cell.angle_gamma   90.00
#
_symmetry.space_group_name_H-M   'P 1'
#
loop_
_entity.id
_entity.type
_entity.pdbx_description
1 polymer ?
#
loop_
_entity_poly.entity_id
_entity_poly.type
_entity_poly.pdbx_seq_one_letter_code
_entity_poly.pdbx_strand_id
1 'polypeptide(L)'
;MKTVVLLASVAAVQSAGLETYLPKSLFQSVFPNALPIYSYENMIAMSKIYPAFANTGNVDVDKREVAAFLGQIALESGYLQYVEEINKSTMCQASADYPCAPGKQYFGRGPIQLSWNYNYKNFGIAAGKDLVTNPDLVAQDPQLVWWSAYWFWNVDQWKGNIHDVVGQPGGFAYTTYIINGGLECGPNPANKGSEKSRIDNYIKFANLLGVAPGDNLSCQTSAFPPSTPWPKPVTTKTPPSTSPTTTKTVTTSTPTTTKPIVTPAPTTTKPIVTPAPTTTKPIVTPTTTPPPSNQCNGNRNVCFWPLTQQVLPYAKSDCQLFPSFVWCD
;
A
#
# COMPACT_ATOMS: atom_id res chain seq x y z
N MET A 1 0.33 -48.91 37.78
CA MET A 1 -0.46 -48.13 36.81
C MET A 1 0.34 -46.89 36.48
N LYS A 2 0.80 -46.73 35.23
CA LYS A 2 1.58 -45.56 34.80
C LYS A 2 0.60 -44.51 34.26
N THR A 3 0.50 -43.39 34.95
CA THR A 3 -0.30 -42.23 34.53
C THR A 3 0.42 -41.57 33.35
N VAL A 4 -0.19 -41.63 32.16
CA VAL A 4 0.25 -40.88 30.98
C VAL A 4 -0.40 -39.51 31.05
N VAL A 5 0.41 -38.47 31.26
CA VAL A 5 -0.02 -37.08 31.15
C VAL A 5 0.03 -36.71 29.67
N LEU A 6 -1.14 -36.59 29.02
CA LEU A 6 -1.25 -35.99 27.69
C LEU A 6 -1.07 -34.48 27.84
N LEU A 7 0.11 -33.98 27.47
CA LEU A 7 0.31 -32.56 27.20
C LEU A 7 -0.31 -32.26 25.83
N ALA A 8 -1.51 -31.68 25.83
CA ALA A 8 -2.06 -31.08 24.63
C ALA A 8 -1.17 -29.88 24.25
N SER A 9 -0.36 -30.05 23.22
CA SER A 9 0.33 -28.94 22.55
C SER A 9 -0.75 -28.04 21.93
N VAL A 10 -1.04 -26.92 22.58
CA VAL A 10 -1.75 -25.82 21.93
C VAL A 10 -0.80 -25.31 20.85
N ALA A 11 -1.03 -25.70 19.61
CA ALA A 11 -0.39 -25.04 18.48
C ALA A 11 -0.74 -23.56 18.59
N ALA A 12 0.26 -22.70 18.82
CA ALA A 12 0.06 -21.27 18.68
C ALA A 12 -0.48 -21.04 17.28
N VAL A 13 -1.71 -20.54 17.17
CA VAL A 13 -2.23 -20.04 15.90
C VAL A 13 -1.28 -18.90 15.51
N GLN A 14 -0.37 -19.18 14.60
CA GLN A 14 0.45 -18.16 13.97
C GLN A 14 -0.54 -17.13 13.44
N SER A 15 -0.47 -15.88 13.90
CA SER A 15 -1.36 -14.83 13.38
C SER A 15 -1.23 -14.79 11.87
N ALA A 16 -2.30 -15.16 11.18
CA ALA A 16 -2.40 -15.05 9.74
C ALA A 16 -2.48 -13.56 9.40
N GLY A 17 -1.52 -13.04 8.65
CA GLY A 17 -1.48 -11.65 8.19
C GLY A 17 -1.57 -11.58 6.67
N LEU A 18 -1.15 -10.45 6.10
CA LEU A 18 -1.06 -10.28 4.64
C LEU A 18 -0.35 -11.45 3.95
N GLU A 19 0.71 -11.99 4.56
CA GLU A 19 1.49 -13.12 4.03
C GLU A 19 0.67 -14.40 3.81
N THR A 20 -0.49 -14.54 4.48
CA THR A 20 -1.40 -15.68 4.29
C THR A 20 -2.06 -15.66 2.91
N TYR A 21 -2.38 -14.47 2.40
CA TYR A 21 -3.06 -14.30 1.12
C TYR A 21 -2.11 -13.86 0.00
N LEU A 22 -1.02 -13.20 0.34
CA LEU A 22 -0.03 -12.69 -0.60
C LEU A 22 1.36 -13.26 -0.29
N PRO A 23 1.65 -14.52 -0.64
CA PRO A 23 3.00 -15.04 -0.52
C PRO A 23 3.97 -14.32 -1.46
N LYS A 24 5.27 -14.33 -1.13
CA LYS A 24 6.32 -13.66 -1.91
C LYS A 24 6.29 -14.02 -3.41
N SER A 25 6.07 -15.29 -3.72
CA SER A 25 5.97 -15.76 -5.11
C SER A 25 4.81 -15.12 -5.86
N LEU A 26 3.64 -14.98 -5.21
CA LEU A 26 2.49 -14.30 -5.80
C LEU A 26 2.81 -12.81 -5.99
N PHE A 27 3.36 -12.12 -4.98
CA PHE A 27 3.78 -10.72 -5.11
C PHE A 27 4.72 -10.50 -6.30
N GLN A 28 5.75 -11.35 -6.43
CA GLN A 28 6.70 -11.28 -7.56
C GLN A 28 6.03 -11.57 -8.90
N SER A 29 5.03 -12.46 -8.94
CA SER A 29 4.29 -12.75 -10.17
C SER A 29 3.38 -11.61 -10.62
N VAL A 30 2.80 -10.86 -9.66
CA VAL A 30 1.88 -9.76 -9.97
C VAL A 30 2.58 -8.42 -10.18
N PHE A 31 3.76 -8.23 -9.60
CA PHE A 31 4.63 -7.07 -9.79
C PHE A 31 6.06 -7.48 -10.21
N PRO A 32 6.23 -8.12 -11.37
CA PRO A 32 7.53 -8.64 -11.80
C PRO A 32 8.58 -7.54 -12.04
N ASN A 33 8.12 -6.31 -12.30
CA ASN A 33 8.96 -5.15 -12.57
C ASN A 33 8.95 -4.13 -11.41
N ALA A 34 8.52 -4.53 -10.21
CA ALA A 34 8.54 -3.63 -9.05
C ALA A 34 9.96 -3.07 -8.84
N LEU A 35 10.06 -1.76 -8.61
CA LEU A 35 11.34 -1.14 -8.27
C LEU A 35 11.91 -1.74 -6.98
N PRO A 36 13.25 -1.84 -6.83
CA PRO A 36 13.87 -2.49 -5.68
C PRO A 36 13.47 -1.93 -4.30
N ILE A 37 13.06 -0.66 -4.22
CA ILE A 37 12.61 -0.04 -2.98
C ILE A 37 11.30 -0.66 -2.46
N TYR A 38 10.47 -1.22 -3.35
CA TYR A 38 9.24 -1.93 -3.04
C TYR A 38 9.50 -3.40 -2.70
N SER A 39 10.39 -3.65 -1.74
CA SER A 39 10.69 -5.02 -1.33
C SER A 39 9.49 -5.68 -0.63
N TYR A 40 9.31 -6.98 -0.89
CA TYR A 40 8.28 -7.78 -0.24
C TYR A 40 8.50 -7.84 1.28
N GLU A 41 9.75 -7.93 1.71
CA GLU A 41 10.11 -8.00 3.13
C GLU A 41 9.68 -6.74 3.88
N ASN A 42 9.87 -5.55 3.30
CA ASN A 42 9.43 -4.31 3.92
C ASN A 42 7.91 -4.15 3.85
N MET A 43 7.26 -4.61 2.79
CA MET A 43 5.79 -4.65 2.69
C MET A 43 5.21 -5.45 3.88
N ILE A 44 5.70 -6.67 4.10
CA ILE A 44 5.26 -7.53 5.22
C ILE A 44 5.68 -6.96 6.58
N ALA A 45 6.85 -6.31 6.68
CA ALA A 45 7.26 -5.69 7.94
C ALA A 45 6.33 -4.53 8.33
N MET A 46 5.95 -3.69 7.37
CA MET A 46 5.10 -2.51 7.62
C MET A 46 3.62 -2.87 7.78
N SER A 47 3.14 -3.96 7.16
CA SER A 47 1.76 -4.43 7.38
C SER A 47 1.50 -4.78 8.86
N LYS A 48 2.52 -5.25 9.58
CA LYS A 48 2.44 -5.63 11.01
C LYS A 48 2.14 -4.46 11.95
N ILE A 49 2.31 -3.22 11.50
CA ILE A 49 1.90 -2.03 12.26
C ILE A 49 0.37 -1.97 12.38
N TYR A 50 -0.34 -2.58 11.43
CA TYR A 50 -1.80 -2.64 11.38
C TYR A 50 -2.27 -4.10 11.39
N PRO A 51 -2.25 -4.79 12.55
CA PRO A 51 -2.45 -6.23 12.64
C PRO A 51 -3.87 -6.71 12.26
N ALA A 52 -4.82 -5.79 12.10
CA ALA A 52 -6.18 -6.08 11.62
C ALA A 52 -6.26 -6.12 10.08
N PHE A 53 -5.32 -5.49 9.37
CA PHE A 53 -5.28 -5.49 7.91
C PHE A 53 -5.15 -6.92 7.38
N ALA A 54 -6.09 -7.32 6.52
CA ALA A 54 -6.22 -8.68 6.00
C ALA A 54 -6.32 -9.76 7.10
N ASN A 55 -6.88 -9.41 8.26
CA ASN A 55 -7.00 -10.31 9.40
C ASN A 55 -8.20 -9.93 10.29
N THR A 56 -9.36 -9.75 9.67
CA THR A 56 -10.63 -9.39 10.33
C THR A 56 -11.34 -10.60 10.96
N GLY A 57 -10.87 -11.81 10.69
CA GLY A 57 -11.52 -13.07 11.06
C GLY A 57 -12.56 -13.55 10.04
N ASN A 58 -12.73 -12.82 8.92
CA ASN A 58 -13.54 -13.24 7.79
C ASN A 58 -12.66 -13.36 6.53
N VAL A 59 -12.39 -14.61 6.13
CA VAL A 59 -11.49 -14.95 5.01
C VAL A 59 -11.85 -14.24 3.71
N ASP A 60 -13.15 -14.11 3.41
CA ASP A 60 -13.59 -13.48 2.16
C ASP A 60 -13.40 -11.96 2.20
N VAL A 61 -13.65 -11.32 3.36
CA VAL A 61 -13.36 -9.89 3.56
C VAL A 61 -11.87 -9.64 3.48
N ASP A 62 -11.06 -10.48 4.13
CA ASP A 62 -9.59 -10.34 4.15
C ASP A 62 -9.00 -10.47 2.74
N LYS A 63 -9.43 -11.48 1.97
CA LYS A 63 -9.01 -11.63 0.57
C LYS A 63 -9.44 -10.45 -0.29
N ARG A 64 -10.66 -9.92 -0.11
CA ARG A 64 -11.12 -8.73 -0.83
C ARG A 64 -10.32 -7.48 -0.43
N GLU A 65 -9.96 -7.34 0.84
CA GLU A 65 -9.09 -6.26 1.29
C GLU A 65 -7.72 -6.33 0.61
N VAL A 66 -7.08 -7.51 0.58
CA VAL A 66 -5.80 -7.68 -0.13
C VAL A 66 -5.97 -7.39 -1.62
N ALA A 67 -7.01 -7.91 -2.27
CA ALA A 67 -7.27 -7.65 -3.68
C ALA A 67 -7.47 -6.15 -3.97
N ALA A 68 -8.20 -5.45 -3.11
CA ALA A 68 -8.44 -4.01 -3.24
C ALA A 68 -7.13 -3.23 -3.03
N PHE A 69 -6.36 -3.54 -1.99
CA PHE A 69 -5.08 -2.89 -1.74
C PHE A 69 -4.14 -3.03 -2.95
N LEU A 70 -3.98 -4.25 -3.46
CA LEU A 70 -3.19 -4.52 -4.67
C LEU A 70 -3.73 -3.78 -5.90
N GLY A 71 -5.05 -3.74 -6.07
CA GLY A 71 -5.70 -3.08 -7.19
C GLY A 71 -5.46 -1.58 -7.23
N GLN A 72 -5.55 -0.94 -6.05
CA GLN A 72 -5.32 0.49 -5.90
C GLN A 72 -3.85 0.84 -6.12
N ILE A 73 -2.91 0.17 -5.42
CA ILE A 73 -1.48 0.49 -5.59
C ILE A 73 -0.98 0.20 -7.00
N ALA A 74 -1.55 -0.79 -7.69
CA ALA A 74 -1.19 -1.09 -9.08
C ALA A 74 -1.51 0.09 -10.02
N LEU A 75 -2.63 0.78 -9.82
CA LEU A 75 -2.91 1.99 -10.59
C LEU A 75 -2.03 3.17 -10.14
N GLU A 76 -1.99 3.45 -8.84
CA GLU A 76 -1.31 4.64 -8.29
C GLU A 76 0.19 4.68 -8.65
N SER A 77 0.88 3.54 -8.54
CA SER A 77 2.33 3.46 -8.72
C SER A 77 2.76 2.92 -10.09
N GLY A 78 1.82 2.73 -11.03
CA GLY A 78 2.07 2.06 -12.31
C GLY A 78 2.66 0.65 -12.12
N TYR A 79 2.00 -0.16 -11.31
CA TYR A 79 2.46 -1.51 -10.92
C TYR A 79 3.82 -1.51 -10.21
N LEU A 80 4.00 -0.58 -9.26
CA LEU A 80 5.22 -0.40 -8.45
C LEU A 80 6.46 -0.04 -9.28
N GLN A 81 6.27 0.54 -10.47
CA GLN A 81 7.36 1.00 -11.34
C GLN A 81 7.68 2.49 -11.15
N TYR A 82 6.86 3.22 -10.39
CA TYR A 82 7.07 4.63 -10.08
C TYR A 82 6.94 4.87 -8.58
N VAL A 83 8.01 5.40 -8.00
CA VAL A 83 8.03 5.82 -6.58
C VAL A 83 7.48 7.21 -6.40
N GLU A 84 7.68 8.08 -7.38
CA GLU A 84 7.23 9.46 -7.39
C GLU A 84 6.28 9.69 -8.56
N GLU A 85 5.35 10.61 -8.37
CA GLU A 85 4.44 11.07 -9.39
C GLU A 85 5.21 11.51 -10.64
N ILE A 86 4.72 11.12 -11.83
CA ILE A 86 5.35 11.47 -13.10
C ILE A 86 5.17 12.96 -13.38
N ASN A 87 3.93 13.46 -13.27
CA ASN A 87 3.59 14.85 -13.53
C ASN A 87 3.56 15.66 -12.22
N LYS A 88 4.73 15.91 -11.65
CA LYS A 88 4.89 16.53 -10.33
C LYS A 88 4.28 17.93 -10.26
N SER A 89 3.54 18.18 -9.19
CA SER A 89 3.14 19.54 -8.80
C SER A 89 3.41 19.78 -7.32
N THR A 90 3.30 21.03 -6.87
CA THR A 90 3.62 21.38 -5.48
C THR A 90 2.66 20.75 -4.48
N MET A 91 1.38 20.53 -4.86
CA MET A 91 0.32 19.97 -3.99
C MET A 91 0.33 20.57 -2.57
N CYS A 92 0.30 21.89 -2.49
CA CYS A 92 0.34 22.63 -1.24
C CYS A 92 -0.98 23.39 -1.04
N GLN A 93 -1.66 23.09 0.07
CA GLN A 93 -2.77 23.88 0.59
C GLN A 93 -2.35 24.42 1.96
N ALA A 94 -1.62 25.54 1.94
CA ALA A 94 -1.06 26.12 3.15
C ALA A 94 -2.16 26.61 4.11
N SER A 95 -2.02 26.27 5.38
CA SER A 95 -2.82 26.80 6.49
C SER A 95 -1.97 26.84 7.76
N ALA A 96 -2.49 27.42 8.84
CA ALA A 96 -1.80 27.42 10.13
C ALA A 96 -1.51 25.99 10.62
N ASP A 97 -2.48 25.09 10.46
CA ASP A 97 -2.34 23.68 10.84
C ASP A 97 -1.57 22.86 9.83
N TYR A 98 -1.48 23.28 8.58
CA TYR A 98 -0.78 22.55 7.54
C TYR A 98 0.13 23.49 6.75
N PRO A 99 1.29 23.89 7.30
CA PRO A 99 2.24 24.74 6.59
C PRO A 99 2.87 23.97 5.42
N CYS A 100 3.37 24.72 4.45
CA CYS A 100 4.22 24.20 3.38
C CYS A 100 5.63 24.74 3.58
N ALA A 101 6.61 23.85 3.61
CA ALA A 101 8.00 24.23 3.76
C ALA A 101 8.51 24.90 2.48
N PRO A 102 9.32 25.99 2.59
CA PRO A 102 9.89 26.65 1.42
C PRO A 102 10.66 25.68 0.51
N GLY A 103 10.39 25.74 -0.79
CA GLY A 103 11.07 24.90 -1.79
C GLY A 103 10.68 23.41 -1.77
N LYS A 104 9.70 23.01 -0.96
CA LYS A 104 9.23 21.62 -0.89
C LYS A 104 7.94 21.41 -1.66
N GLN A 105 7.79 20.18 -2.16
CA GLN A 105 6.65 19.74 -2.95
C GLN A 105 6.10 18.42 -2.39
N TYR A 106 4.78 18.30 -2.43
CA TYR A 106 4.01 17.21 -1.84
C TYR A 106 3.27 16.40 -2.90
N PHE A 107 3.84 16.29 -4.11
CA PHE A 107 3.39 15.35 -5.14
C PHE A 107 3.44 13.91 -4.63
N GLY A 108 2.75 13.02 -5.35
CA GLY A 108 2.60 11.62 -4.96
C GLY A 108 3.92 10.88 -4.73
N ARG A 109 4.05 10.21 -3.57
CA ARG A 109 5.15 9.27 -3.30
C ARG A 109 4.66 7.94 -2.74
N GLY A 110 5.37 6.87 -3.06
CA GLY A 110 5.08 5.52 -2.56
C GLY A 110 3.91 4.82 -3.27
N PRO A 111 3.49 3.63 -2.77
CA PRO A 111 2.55 2.75 -3.45
C PRO A 111 1.16 3.36 -3.63
N ILE A 112 0.72 4.19 -2.67
CA ILE A 112 -0.58 4.87 -2.71
C ILE A 112 -0.48 6.30 -3.25
N GLN A 113 0.72 6.72 -3.70
CA GLN A 113 1.00 8.09 -4.13
C GLN A 113 0.54 9.14 -3.10
N LEU A 114 1.02 9.01 -1.86
CA LEU A 114 0.72 9.95 -0.77
C LEU A 114 1.00 11.37 -1.25
N SER A 115 -0.04 12.20 -1.27
CA SER A 115 -0.01 13.54 -1.87
C SER A 115 -0.58 14.57 -0.90
N TRP A 116 -0.23 15.84 -1.09
CA TRP A 116 -0.63 17.00 -0.30
C TRP A 116 0.04 17.18 1.06
N ASN A 117 0.41 18.42 1.37
CA ASN A 117 1.08 18.83 2.62
C ASN A 117 0.41 18.31 3.89
N TYR A 118 -0.92 18.25 3.93
CA TYR A 118 -1.65 17.77 5.10
C TYR A 118 -1.48 16.27 5.36
N ASN A 119 -1.42 15.46 4.31
CA ASN A 119 -1.15 14.02 4.44
C ASN A 119 0.29 13.77 4.84
N TYR A 120 1.24 14.50 4.26
CA TYR A 120 2.64 14.44 4.68
C TYR A 120 2.81 14.82 6.15
N LYS A 121 2.12 15.88 6.63
CA LYS A 121 2.14 16.23 8.05
C LYS A 121 1.58 15.12 8.93
N ASN A 122 0.40 14.61 8.62
CA ASN A 122 -0.29 13.62 9.46
C ASN A 122 0.44 12.27 9.48
N PHE A 123 0.93 11.81 8.32
CA PHE A 123 1.78 10.63 8.25
C PHE A 123 3.11 10.85 8.97
N GLY A 124 3.71 12.03 8.85
CA GLY A 124 4.93 12.39 9.56
C GLY A 124 4.79 12.33 11.07
N ILE A 125 3.65 12.78 11.61
CA ILE A 125 3.32 12.64 13.04
C ILE A 125 3.27 11.16 13.43
N ALA A 126 2.57 10.32 12.66
CA ALA A 126 2.49 8.89 12.92
C ALA A 126 3.86 8.18 12.85
N ALA A 127 4.72 8.61 11.93
CA ALA A 127 6.06 8.07 11.74
C ALA A 127 7.12 8.66 12.69
N GLY A 128 6.79 9.71 13.46
CA GLY A 128 7.77 10.45 14.25
C GLY A 128 8.84 11.15 13.40
N LYS A 129 8.48 11.61 12.20
CA LYS A 129 9.36 12.26 11.22
C LYS A 129 8.76 13.58 10.76
N ASP A 130 9.59 14.61 10.60
CA ASP A 130 9.16 15.84 9.94
C ASP A 130 9.17 15.65 8.41
N LEU A 131 8.04 15.14 7.89
CA LEU A 131 7.82 14.96 6.47
C LEU A 131 7.26 16.21 5.78
N VAL A 132 6.97 17.29 6.53
CA VAL A 132 6.61 18.58 5.93
C VAL A 132 7.86 19.25 5.36
N THR A 133 8.97 19.23 6.11
CA THR A 133 10.26 19.75 5.62
C THR A 133 11.08 18.71 4.86
N ASN A 134 10.81 17.41 5.04
CA ASN A 134 11.52 16.32 4.36
C ASN A 134 10.58 15.33 3.63
N PRO A 135 9.71 15.80 2.70
CA PRO A 135 8.75 14.92 2.03
C PRO A 135 9.41 13.85 1.16
N ASP A 136 10.64 14.11 0.67
CA ASP A 136 11.41 13.18 -0.17
C ASP A 136 11.74 11.86 0.55
N LEU A 137 11.75 11.85 1.90
CA LEU A 137 11.99 10.65 2.69
C LEU A 137 10.99 9.53 2.39
N VAL A 138 9.74 9.86 2.02
CA VAL A 138 8.73 8.84 1.66
C VAL A 138 9.14 8.03 0.42
N ALA A 139 9.92 8.63 -0.48
CA ALA A 139 10.43 7.97 -1.69
C ALA A 139 11.82 7.35 -1.52
N GLN A 140 12.51 7.58 -0.40
CA GLN A 140 13.90 7.17 -0.19
C GLN A 140 14.05 6.13 0.92
N ASP A 141 13.18 6.16 1.93
CA ASP A 141 13.21 5.25 3.06
C ASP A 141 12.35 3.99 2.76
N PRO A 142 12.96 2.79 2.73
CA PRO A 142 12.23 1.56 2.41
C PRO A 142 11.13 1.16 3.41
N GLN A 143 11.12 1.72 4.63
CA GLN A 143 10.01 1.55 5.56
C GLN A 143 8.90 2.57 5.30
N LEU A 144 9.26 3.86 5.17
CA LEU A 144 8.26 4.92 4.96
C LEU A 144 7.49 4.74 3.65
N VAL A 145 8.14 4.23 2.60
CA VAL A 145 7.49 4.00 1.31
C VAL A 145 6.26 3.09 1.46
N TRP A 146 6.39 1.95 2.13
CA TRP A 146 5.27 1.02 2.38
C TRP A 146 4.36 1.49 3.50
N TRP A 147 4.93 2.03 4.58
CA TRP A 147 4.14 2.49 5.72
C TRP A 147 3.19 3.62 5.31
N SER A 148 3.56 4.48 4.36
CA SER A 148 2.65 5.53 3.86
C SER A 148 1.34 4.95 3.31
N ALA A 149 1.41 3.84 2.56
CA ALA A 149 0.25 3.17 2.00
C ALA A 149 -0.61 2.51 3.09
N TYR A 150 0.02 1.79 4.03
CA TYR A 150 -0.72 1.18 5.14
C TYR A 150 -1.34 2.22 6.08
N TRP A 151 -0.64 3.32 6.34
CA TRP A 151 -1.17 4.43 7.14
C TRP A 151 -2.40 5.04 6.48
N PHE A 152 -2.33 5.37 5.19
CA PHE A 152 -3.47 5.94 4.47
C PHE A 152 -4.67 4.97 4.46
N TRP A 153 -4.39 3.67 4.37
CA TRP A 153 -5.40 2.63 4.33
C TRP A 153 -6.14 2.43 5.66
N ASN A 154 -5.42 2.51 6.78
CA ASN A 154 -5.94 2.06 8.09
C ASN A 154 -6.32 3.20 9.04
N VAL A 155 -6.09 4.47 8.66
CA VAL A 155 -6.37 5.64 9.51
C VAL A 155 -7.55 6.43 8.96
N ASP A 156 -8.40 6.93 9.86
CA ASP A 156 -9.48 7.86 9.55
C ASP A 156 -8.97 9.07 8.74
N GLN A 157 -9.42 9.17 7.51
CA GLN A 157 -9.29 10.36 6.68
C GLN A 157 -10.59 11.17 6.71
N TRP A 158 -10.57 12.35 6.11
CA TRP A 158 -11.76 13.21 5.97
C TRP A 158 -12.99 12.51 5.34
N LYS A 159 -12.77 11.51 4.47
CA LYS A 159 -13.83 10.72 3.82
C LYS A 159 -14.15 9.39 4.52
N GLY A 160 -13.39 9.02 5.55
CA GLY A 160 -13.50 7.74 6.25
C GLY A 160 -12.19 6.96 6.28
N ASN A 161 -12.28 5.71 6.70
CA ASN A 161 -11.17 4.77 6.82
C ASN A 161 -11.34 3.64 5.81
N ILE A 162 -10.31 3.34 5.00
CA ILE A 162 -10.45 2.33 3.94
C ILE A 162 -10.63 0.94 4.54
N HIS A 163 -9.87 0.60 5.59
CA HIS A 163 -9.97 -0.68 6.27
C HIS A 163 -11.41 -0.95 6.79
N ASP A 164 -12.09 0.08 7.29
CA ASP A 164 -13.46 -0.06 7.83
C ASP A 164 -14.52 -0.35 6.75
N VAL A 165 -14.26 0.01 5.48
CA VAL A 165 -15.25 -0.12 4.39
C VAL A 165 -14.92 -1.27 3.44
N VAL A 166 -13.64 -1.60 3.27
CA VAL A 166 -13.19 -2.52 2.23
C VAL A 166 -13.64 -3.96 2.52
N GLY A 167 -13.90 -4.73 1.46
CA GLY A 167 -14.37 -6.11 1.56
C GLY A 167 -15.86 -6.27 1.92
N GLN A 168 -16.56 -5.18 2.24
CA GLN A 168 -18.02 -5.11 2.39
C GLN A 168 -18.71 -4.81 1.03
N PRO A 169 -20.03 -5.08 0.88
CA PRO A 169 -20.77 -4.70 -0.33
C PRO A 169 -20.68 -3.21 -0.64
N GLY A 170 -20.25 -2.84 -1.85
CA GLY A 170 -20.00 -1.42 -2.21
C GLY A 170 -18.72 -0.82 -1.60
N GLY A 171 -18.00 -1.57 -0.76
CA GLY A 171 -16.77 -1.13 -0.10
C GLY A 171 -15.68 -0.71 -1.08
N PHE A 172 -15.53 -1.43 -2.20
CA PHE A 172 -14.52 -1.10 -3.21
C PHE A 172 -14.76 0.27 -3.88
N ALA A 173 -16.02 0.59 -4.24
CA ALA A 173 -16.38 1.90 -4.76
C ALA A 173 -16.07 3.01 -3.73
N TYR A 174 -16.39 2.75 -2.45
CA TYR A 174 -16.10 3.67 -1.37
C TYR A 174 -14.60 3.85 -1.12
N THR A 175 -13.79 2.78 -1.25
CA THR A 175 -12.32 2.86 -1.25
C THR A 175 -11.80 3.80 -2.33
N THR A 176 -12.29 3.67 -3.57
CA THR A 176 -11.92 4.57 -4.67
C THR A 176 -12.36 6.01 -4.39
N TYR A 177 -13.53 6.21 -3.79
CA TYR A 177 -13.99 7.53 -3.36
C TYR A 177 -13.07 8.18 -2.31
N ILE A 178 -12.63 7.42 -1.30
CA ILE A 178 -11.67 7.88 -0.29
C ILE A 178 -10.37 8.31 -0.97
N ILE A 179 -9.82 7.46 -1.85
CA ILE A 179 -8.53 7.69 -2.52
C ILE A 179 -8.60 8.90 -3.46
N ASN A 180 -9.54 8.93 -4.42
CA ASN A 180 -9.55 9.95 -5.47
C ASN A 180 -10.96 10.36 -5.95
N GLY A 181 -11.95 10.29 -5.08
CA GLY A 181 -13.35 10.53 -5.48
C GLY A 181 -13.67 11.92 -6.04
N GLY A 182 -12.81 12.92 -5.82
CA GLY A 182 -12.99 14.25 -6.42
C GLY A 182 -12.75 14.26 -7.93
N LEU A 183 -11.97 13.31 -8.45
CA LEU A 183 -11.65 13.20 -9.87
C LEU A 183 -12.30 11.99 -10.53
N GLU A 184 -12.70 10.98 -9.77
CA GLU A 184 -13.09 9.66 -10.30
C GLU A 184 -14.53 9.23 -9.99
N CYS A 185 -15.24 9.90 -9.08
CA CYS A 185 -16.57 9.48 -8.65
C CYS A 185 -17.67 10.51 -8.97
N GLY A 186 -18.92 10.06 -8.94
CA GLY A 186 -20.11 10.84 -9.28
C GLY A 186 -20.61 10.57 -10.70
N PRO A 187 -21.70 11.23 -11.14
CA PRO A 187 -22.35 10.90 -12.42
C PRO A 187 -21.51 11.28 -13.65
N ASN A 188 -20.56 12.22 -13.54
CA ASN A 188 -19.74 12.66 -14.65
C ASN A 188 -18.36 13.17 -14.19
N PRO A 189 -17.47 12.28 -13.69
CA PRO A 189 -16.17 12.70 -13.19
C PRO A 189 -15.21 13.04 -14.33
N ALA A 190 -14.18 13.82 -13.99
CA ALA A 190 -13.15 14.24 -14.95
C ALA A 190 -12.26 13.07 -15.41
N ASN A 191 -12.06 12.06 -14.56
CA ASN A 191 -11.18 10.93 -14.82
C ASN A 191 -11.93 9.59 -14.72
N LYS A 192 -12.75 9.30 -15.74
CA LYS A 192 -13.53 8.05 -15.82
C LYS A 192 -12.67 6.81 -16.04
N GLY A 193 -11.53 6.96 -16.70
CA GLY A 193 -10.66 5.84 -17.10
C GLY A 193 -9.91 5.21 -15.92
N SER A 194 -9.51 6.03 -14.94
CA SER A 194 -8.82 5.53 -13.74
C SER A 194 -9.70 4.58 -12.93
N GLU A 195 -10.95 4.94 -12.64
CA GLU A 195 -11.83 4.06 -11.85
C GLU A 195 -12.07 2.71 -12.53
N LYS A 196 -12.27 2.70 -13.85
CA LYS A 196 -12.34 1.46 -14.63
C LYS A 196 -11.09 0.60 -14.43
N SER A 197 -9.92 1.21 -14.45
CA SER A 197 -8.64 0.52 -14.24
C SER A 197 -8.51 -0.04 -12.81
N ARG A 198 -9.01 0.69 -11.80
CA ARG A 198 -9.08 0.20 -10.41
C ARG A 198 -9.97 -1.04 -10.31
N ILE A 199 -11.16 -0.99 -10.91
CA ILE A 199 -12.11 -2.10 -10.92
C ILE A 199 -11.51 -3.32 -11.63
N ASP A 200 -10.91 -3.14 -12.80
CA ASP A 200 -10.28 -4.23 -13.56
C ASP A 200 -9.15 -4.89 -12.75
N ASN A 201 -8.29 -4.09 -12.11
CA ASN A 201 -7.23 -4.60 -11.24
C ASN A 201 -7.80 -5.34 -10.03
N TYR A 202 -8.83 -4.79 -9.39
CA TYR A 202 -9.48 -5.43 -8.24
C TYR A 202 -10.07 -6.79 -8.59
N ILE A 203 -10.80 -6.88 -9.70
CA ILE A 203 -11.37 -8.15 -10.19
C ILE A 203 -10.24 -9.15 -10.49
N LYS A 204 -9.17 -8.71 -11.16
CA LYS A 204 -8.00 -9.54 -11.43
C LYS A 204 -7.40 -10.12 -10.14
N PHE A 205 -7.18 -9.29 -9.13
CA PHE A 205 -6.58 -9.74 -7.87
C PHE A 205 -7.55 -10.58 -7.02
N ALA A 206 -8.84 -10.25 -7.00
CA ALA A 206 -9.86 -11.06 -6.34
C ALA A 206 -9.92 -12.48 -6.93
N ASN A 207 -9.87 -12.60 -8.26
CA ASN A 207 -9.80 -13.89 -8.95
C ASN A 207 -8.53 -14.67 -8.60
N LEU A 208 -7.37 -14.01 -8.54
CA LEU A 208 -6.10 -14.66 -8.14
C LEU A 208 -6.13 -15.18 -6.69
N LEU A 209 -6.87 -14.51 -5.80
CA LEU A 209 -7.05 -14.92 -4.41
C LEU A 209 -8.22 -15.91 -4.22
N GLY A 210 -8.94 -16.23 -5.30
CA GLY A 210 -10.10 -17.13 -5.27
C GLY A 210 -11.24 -16.59 -4.40
N VAL A 211 -11.56 -15.30 -4.53
CA VAL A 211 -12.70 -14.67 -3.88
C VAL A 211 -13.54 -13.90 -4.91
N ALA A 212 -14.87 -13.92 -4.75
CA ALA A 212 -15.74 -13.08 -5.56
C ALA A 212 -15.52 -11.59 -5.20
N PRO A 213 -15.39 -10.68 -6.19
CA PRO A 213 -15.15 -9.25 -5.94
C PRO A 213 -16.34 -8.56 -5.24
N GLY A 214 -17.54 -9.16 -5.31
CA GLY A 214 -18.78 -8.57 -4.82
C GLY A 214 -19.39 -7.59 -5.81
N ASP A 215 -20.46 -6.92 -5.37
CA ASP A 215 -21.26 -6.00 -6.18
C ASP A 215 -20.96 -4.53 -5.87
N ASN A 216 -21.55 -3.62 -6.65
CA ASN A 216 -21.46 -2.17 -6.48
C ASN A 216 -20.01 -1.64 -6.50
N LEU A 217 -19.22 -2.10 -7.47
CA LEU A 217 -17.80 -1.78 -7.59
C LEU A 217 -17.52 -0.35 -8.07
N SER A 218 -18.50 0.31 -8.70
CA SER A 218 -18.34 1.64 -9.26
C SER A 218 -18.90 2.73 -8.34
N CYS A 219 -18.10 3.76 -8.13
CA CYS A 219 -18.47 5.06 -7.58
C CYS A 219 -18.89 6.09 -8.64
N GLN A 220 -18.89 5.75 -9.94
CA GLN A 220 -19.42 6.59 -11.02
C GLN A 220 -20.95 6.55 -11.10
N THR A 221 -21.61 6.87 -10.00
CA THR A 221 -23.07 6.86 -9.87
C THR A 221 -23.54 8.13 -9.15
N SER A 222 -24.84 8.38 -9.16
CA SER A 222 -25.44 9.48 -8.39
C SER A 222 -25.36 9.28 -6.87
N ALA A 223 -24.92 8.11 -6.39
CA ALA A 223 -24.70 7.86 -4.98
C ALA A 223 -23.41 8.49 -4.43
N PHE A 224 -22.54 9.03 -5.29
CA PHE A 224 -21.27 9.64 -4.89
C PHE A 224 -21.21 11.15 -5.25
N PRO A 225 -20.69 12.01 -4.34
CA PRO A 225 -20.30 11.69 -2.96
C PRO A 225 -21.52 11.27 -2.11
N PRO A 226 -21.36 10.31 -1.19
CA PRO A 226 -22.46 9.85 -0.34
C PRO A 226 -22.89 10.97 0.61
N SER A 227 -24.20 11.12 0.81
CA SER A 227 -24.76 12.12 1.73
C SER A 227 -24.54 11.76 3.20
N THR A 228 -24.36 10.47 3.49
CA THR A 228 -24.01 9.95 4.81
C THR A 228 -22.66 9.25 4.74
N PRO A 229 -21.73 9.53 5.67
CA PRO A 229 -20.49 8.77 5.77
C PRO A 229 -20.76 7.29 5.98
N TRP A 230 -19.79 6.45 5.59
CA TRP A 230 -19.86 5.02 5.88
C TRP A 230 -20.05 4.78 7.39
N PRO A 231 -20.99 3.91 7.82
CA PRO A 231 -21.20 3.60 9.23
C PRO A 231 -19.92 3.04 9.84
N LYS A 232 -19.39 3.69 10.88
CA LYS A 232 -18.25 3.14 11.60
C LYS A 232 -18.64 1.82 12.29
N PRO A 233 -17.79 0.79 12.25
CA PRO A 233 -18.02 -0.42 13.03
C PRO A 233 -18.26 -0.06 14.50
N VAL A 234 -19.39 -0.49 15.06
CA VAL A 234 -19.64 -0.33 16.50
C VAL A 234 -18.67 -1.27 17.22
N THR A 235 -17.65 -0.69 17.86
CA THR A 235 -16.83 -1.45 18.80
C THR A 235 -17.69 -1.81 20.00
N THR A 236 -18.27 -3.00 20.00
CA THR A 236 -18.79 -3.62 21.22
C THR A 236 -17.60 -3.89 22.12
N LYS A 237 -17.22 -2.89 22.92
CA LYS A 237 -16.37 -3.11 24.09
C LYS A 237 -17.18 -3.98 25.05
N THR A 238 -17.16 -5.29 24.87
CA THR A 238 -17.30 -6.19 26.01
C THR A 238 -16.00 -6.02 26.79
N PRO A 239 -16.02 -5.44 28.00
CA PRO A 239 -14.80 -5.31 28.80
C PRO A 239 -14.23 -6.72 29.03
N PRO A 240 -12.91 -6.93 28.93
CA PRO A 240 -12.30 -8.12 29.50
C PRO A 240 -12.57 -8.08 31.01
N SER A 241 -13.52 -8.89 31.46
CA SER A 241 -13.68 -9.22 32.86
C SER A 241 -12.46 -10.05 33.25
N THR A 242 -11.50 -9.41 33.90
CA THR A 242 -10.64 -9.95 34.96
C THR A 242 -9.66 -8.86 35.36
N SER A 243 -10.06 -8.08 36.37
CA SER A 243 -9.14 -7.24 37.14
C SER A 243 -8.33 -8.17 38.06
N PRO A 244 -6.99 -8.19 38.01
CA PRO A 244 -6.21 -8.77 39.10
C PRO A 244 -6.15 -7.74 40.24
N THR A 245 -6.88 -8.03 41.31
CA THR A 245 -6.80 -7.31 42.58
C THR A 245 -5.37 -7.35 43.12
N THR A 246 -4.70 -6.20 43.13
CA THR A 246 -3.41 -6.01 43.80
C THR A 246 -3.62 -5.97 45.31
N THR A 247 -3.38 -7.10 45.96
CA THR A 247 -3.14 -7.12 47.41
C THR A 247 -1.70 -6.69 47.66
N LYS A 248 -1.52 -5.54 48.32
CA LYS A 248 -0.22 -5.06 48.80
C LYS A 248 0.27 -5.95 49.93
N THR A 249 1.38 -6.64 49.74
CA THR A 249 2.21 -7.14 50.84
C THR A 249 3.52 -6.36 50.84
N VAL A 250 3.70 -5.57 51.88
CA VAL A 250 4.93 -4.82 52.19
C VAL A 250 5.99 -5.81 52.65
N THR A 251 7.12 -5.87 51.95
CA THR A 251 8.36 -6.36 52.56
C THR A 251 9.52 -5.48 52.12
N THR A 252 10.12 -4.85 53.11
CA THR A 252 11.27 -3.96 53.09
C THR A 252 12.56 -4.73 52.77
N SER A 253 13.34 -4.25 51.80
CA SER A 253 14.79 -4.50 51.75
C SER A 253 15.53 -3.32 51.10
N THR A 254 16.49 -2.81 51.86
CA THR A 254 17.41 -1.67 51.69
C THR A 254 18.25 -1.71 50.40
N PRO A 255 18.69 -0.56 49.83
CA PRO A 255 19.37 -0.51 48.53
C PRO A 255 20.88 -0.71 48.66
N THR A 256 21.47 -1.47 47.73
CA THR A 256 22.93 -1.50 47.51
C THR A 256 23.26 -0.78 46.21
N THR A 257 24.09 0.24 46.36
CA THR A 257 24.71 1.05 45.31
C THR A 257 25.65 0.25 44.41
N THR A 258 25.49 0.35 43.10
CA THR A 258 26.54 0.04 42.11
C THR A 258 26.65 1.15 41.06
N LYS A 259 27.90 1.44 40.74
CA LYS A 259 28.47 2.59 40.02
C LYS A 259 28.14 2.57 38.50
N PRO A 260 28.15 3.73 37.80
CA PRO A 260 27.86 3.80 36.37
C PRO A 260 28.94 3.13 35.51
N ILE A 261 28.52 2.30 34.56
CA ILE A 261 29.36 1.78 33.48
C ILE A 261 29.47 2.86 32.40
N VAL A 262 30.71 3.24 32.10
CA VAL A 262 31.07 4.18 31.03
C VAL A 262 31.08 3.42 29.71
N THR A 263 30.28 3.85 28.74
CA THR A 263 30.29 3.34 27.35
C THR A 263 31.38 4.06 26.55
N PRO A 264 32.34 3.36 25.89
CA PRO A 264 33.29 4.00 24.98
C PRO A 264 32.66 4.31 23.61
N ALA A 265 33.10 5.41 23.01
CA ALA A 265 32.74 5.88 21.68
C ALA A 265 33.20 4.91 20.56
N PRO A 266 32.52 4.89 19.39
CA PRO A 266 32.90 4.02 18.29
C PRO A 266 34.12 4.56 17.52
N THR A 267 35.12 3.69 17.34
CA THR A 267 36.31 3.91 16.51
C THR A 267 35.98 3.83 15.03
N THR A 268 36.43 4.82 14.25
CA THR A 268 36.39 4.86 12.79
C THR A 268 37.35 3.84 12.17
N THR A 269 36.83 2.90 11.39
CA THR A 269 37.63 2.08 10.44
C THR A 269 37.22 2.34 9.00
N LYS A 270 38.24 2.53 8.16
CA LYS A 270 38.22 2.88 6.74
C LYS A 270 37.58 1.76 5.89
N PRO A 271 36.86 2.07 4.77
CA PRO A 271 36.21 1.05 3.96
C PRO A 271 37.21 0.16 3.21
N ILE A 272 36.99 -1.15 3.26
CA ILE A 272 37.63 -2.15 2.41
C ILE A 272 36.92 -2.11 1.04
N VAL A 273 37.69 -1.87 -0.02
CA VAL A 273 37.22 -1.92 -1.40
C VAL A 273 37.15 -3.38 -1.83
N THR A 274 35.95 -3.87 -2.16
CA THR A 274 35.74 -5.16 -2.83
C THR A 274 35.49 -4.90 -4.33
N PRO A 275 36.14 -5.62 -5.27
CA PRO A 275 35.90 -5.43 -6.69
C PRO A 275 34.50 -5.89 -7.11
N ALA A 276 33.89 -5.16 -8.05
CA ALA A 276 32.59 -5.46 -8.62
C ALA A 276 32.60 -6.81 -9.38
N PRO A 277 31.53 -7.62 -9.29
CA PRO A 277 31.38 -8.80 -10.12
C PRO A 277 30.96 -8.42 -11.54
N THR A 278 31.74 -8.87 -12.52
CA THR A 278 31.41 -8.80 -13.94
C THR A 278 30.32 -9.82 -14.26
N THR A 279 29.08 -9.39 -14.42
CA THR A 279 27.99 -10.23 -14.96
C THR A 279 27.71 -9.85 -16.41
N THR A 280 28.08 -10.74 -17.32
CA THR A 280 27.62 -10.77 -18.70
C THR A 280 26.10 -10.90 -18.74
N LYS A 281 25.42 -9.92 -19.33
CA LYS A 281 23.97 -9.89 -19.55
C LYS A 281 23.60 -10.93 -20.63
N PRO A 282 22.66 -11.86 -20.40
CA PRO A 282 22.12 -12.68 -21.47
C PRO A 282 21.35 -11.79 -22.45
N ILE A 283 21.72 -11.86 -23.73
CA ILE A 283 20.91 -11.35 -24.83
C ILE A 283 19.75 -12.33 -25.00
N VAL A 284 18.55 -11.93 -24.58
CA VAL A 284 17.32 -12.66 -24.89
C VAL A 284 16.80 -12.11 -26.21
N THR A 285 16.85 -12.94 -27.25
CA THR A 285 16.24 -12.68 -28.55
C THR A 285 14.72 -12.64 -28.40
N PRO A 286 14.00 -11.59 -28.84
CA PRO A 286 12.54 -11.55 -28.75
C PRO A 286 11.94 -12.58 -29.71
N THR A 287 11.15 -13.51 -29.18
CA THR A 287 10.30 -14.39 -30.00
C THR A 287 9.14 -13.56 -30.55
N THR A 288 9.18 -13.26 -31.84
CA THR A 288 8.12 -12.55 -32.57
C THR A 288 6.97 -13.50 -32.89
N THR A 289 5.95 -13.51 -32.04
CA THR A 289 4.60 -13.92 -32.46
C THR A 289 3.70 -12.69 -32.33
N PRO A 290 3.18 -12.13 -33.44
CA PRO A 290 2.38 -10.90 -33.37
C PRO A 290 1.06 -11.17 -32.63
N PRO A 291 0.69 -10.38 -31.61
CA PRO A 291 -0.63 -10.44 -31.01
C PRO A 291 -1.67 -9.75 -31.92
N PRO A 292 -2.97 -10.13 -31.82
CA PRO A 292 -3.99 -9.82 -32.81
C PRO A 292 -4.30 -8.32 -32.99
N SER A 293 -4.64 -7.96 -34.24
CA SER A 293 -4.64 -6.61 -34.84
C SER A 293 -5.76 -5.64 -34.43
N ASN A 294 -6.41 -5.78 -33.27
CA ASN A 294 -7.52 -4.89 -32.88
C ASN A 294 -7.26 -4.01 -31.65
N GLN A 295 -6.07 -4.07 -31.04
CA GLN A 295 -5.82 -3.48 -29.73
C GLN A 295 -5.67 -1.96 -29.74
N CYS A 296 -5.60 -1.31 -30.91
CA CYS A 296 -5.25 0.11 -31.03
C CYS A 296 -6.41 1.09 -31.05
N ASN A 297 -7.66 0.61 -31.12
CA ASN A 297 -8.87 1.44 -31.17
C ASN A 297 -8.78 2.65 -32.13
N GLY A 298 -8.19 2.43 -33.31
CA GLY A 298 -8.02 3.47 -34.35
C GLY A 298 -6.85 4.43 -34.16
N ASN A 299 -6.11 4.35 -33.04
CA ASN A 299 -4.91 5.16 -32.81
C ASN A 299 -3.74 4.68 -33.68
N ARG A 300 -2.86 5.61 -34.09
CA ARG A 300 -1.66 5.38 -34.92
C ARG A 300 -0.51 6.27 -34.47
N ASN A 301 0.72 5.81 -34.68
CA ASN A 301 1.97 6.41 -34.22
C ASN A 301 1.98 6.80 -32.74
N VAL A 302 1.39 5.97 -31.88
CA VAL A 302 1.34 6.23 -30.44
C VAL A 302 1.58 4.96 -29.63
N CYS A 303 2.10 5.14 -28.41
CA CYS A 303 2.05 4.10 -27.41
C CYS A 303 0.66 4.06 -26.79
N PHE A 304 -0.04 2.94 -26.96
CA PHE A 304 -1.41 2.78 -26.52
C PHE A 304 -1.49 1.75 -25.40
N TRP A 305 -2.33 2.02 -24.41
CA TRP A 305 -2.62 1.04 -23.37
C TRP A 305 -4.01 0.43 -23.61
N PRO A 306 -4.10 -0.82 -24.13
CA PRO A 306 -5.39 -1.40 -24.55
C PRO A 306 -6.39 -1.58 -23.40
N LEU A 307 -5.89 -1.77 -22.19
CA LEU A 307 -6.73 -1.97 -21.01
C LEU A 307 -7.49 -0.69 -20.63
N THR A 308 -6.81 0.45 -20.67
CA THR A 308 -7.34 1.75 -20.20
C THR A 308 -7.73 2.70 -21.33
N GLN A 309 -7.46 2.29 -22.58
CA GLN A 309 -7.68 3.07 -23.80
C GLN A 309 -6.92 4.40 -23.82
N GLN A 310 -5.79 4.48 -23.11
CA GLN A 310 -4.97 5.68 -23.01
C GLN A 310 -3.89 5.75 -24.09
N VAL A 311 -3.65 6.96 -24.57
CA VAL A 311 -2.50 7.32 -25.40
C VAL A 311 -1.40 7.86 -24.49
N LEU A 312 -0.24 7.22 -24.52
CA LEU A 312 0.92 7.54 -23.71
C LEU A 312 1.97 8.27 -24.58
N PRO A 313 2.63 9.33 -24.06
CA PRO A 313 3.58 10.14 -24.81
C PRO A 313 4.97 9.48 -24.89
N TYR A 314 5.02 8.19 -25.21
CA TYR A 314 6.25 7.41 -25.33
C TYR A 314 6.63 7.22 -26.79
N ALA A 315 7.93 7.16 -27.08
CA ALA A 315 8.43 6.73 -28.39
C ALA A 315 8.25 5.22 -28.57
N LYS A 316 8.30 4.72 -29.82
CA LYS A 316 8.15 3.30 -30.14
C LYS A 316 9.09 2.39 -29.35
N SER A 317 10.36 2.79 -29.24
CA SER A 317 11.37 2.04 -28.49
C SER A 317 11.00 1.88 -27.01
N ASP A 318 10.45 2.93 -26.41
CA ASP A 318 10.11 2.96 -24.99
C ASP A 318 8.81 2.21 -24.74
N CYS A 319 7.83 2.33 -25.66
CA CYS A 319 6.58 1.59 -25.60
C CYS A 319 6.79 0.07 -25.57
N GLN A 320 7.76 -0.42 -26.34
CA GLN A 320 8.10 -1.84 -26.45
C GLN A 320 8.81 -2.40 -25.20
N LEU A 321 9.27 -1.55 -24.28
CA LEU A 321 9.84 -1.99 -23.00
C LEU A 321 8.76 -2.47 -22.02
N PHE A 322 7.49 -2.16 -22.27
CA PHE A 322 6.38 -2.47 -21.37
C PHE A 322 5.42 -3.47 -22.02
N PRO A 323 5.32 -4.71 -21.50
CA PRO A 323 4.50 -5.76 -22.11
C PRO A 323 2.98 -5.50 -22.05
N SER A 324 2.55 -4.49 -21.29
CA SER A 324 1.14 -4.09 -21.16
C SER A 324 0.73 -2.98 -22.14
N PHE A 325 1.68 -2.40 -22.85
CA PHE A 325 1.44 -1.35 -23.85
C PHE A 325 1.66 -1.89 -25.25
N VAL A 326 0.98 -1.27 -26.21
CA VAL A 326 1.02 -1.63 -27.61
C VAL A 326 1.43 -0.40 -28.37
N TRP A 327 2.51 -0.49 -29.14
CA TRP A 327 2.77 0.54 -30.14
C TRP A 327 1.80 0.35 -31.29
N CYS A 328 0.99 1.37 -31.53
CA CYS A 328 0.04 1.41 -32.63
C CYS A 328 0.71 2.10 -33.81
N ASP A 329 1.04 1.34 -34.86
CA ASP A 329 1.64 1.86 -36.10
C ASP A 329 0.63 2.66 -36.96
#